data_AF-A0A2E5PTR4-F1
#
_entry.id   AF-A0A2E5PTR4-F1
#
_cell.length_a   1.000
_cell.length_b   1.000
_cell.length_c   1.000
_cell.angle_alpha   90.00
_cell.angle_beta   90.00
_cell.angle_gamma   90.00
#
_symmetry.space_group_name_H-M   'P 1'
#
loop_
_entity.id
_entity.type
_entity.pdbx_description
1 polymer ?
#
loop_
_entity_poly.entity_id
_entity_poly.type
_entity_poly.pdbx_seq_one_letter_code
_entity_poly.pdbx_strand_id
1 'polypeptide(L)'
;MKGNETPRSTLWYFVVAHTFWKNVEVESFLSEYRFTIVIFPTMLKIYRGANGKYTLYDDGISLDYLQGDSVQTLIKWDDVAKKLSLEPASKQTATRTFQVELIPDGVTKRIQYSGRPVELKF
;
A
#
# COMPACT_ATOMS: atom_id res chain seq x y z
N MET A 1 26.74 -42.80 -2.10
CA MET A 1 27.38 -41.81 -1.21
C MET A 1 28.19 -40.87 -2.10
N LYS A 2 28.05 -39.54 -2.13
CA LYS A 2 27.37 -38.54 -1.30
C LYS A 2 26.36 -37.76 -2.14
N GLY A 3 25.26 -37.35 -1.52
CA GLY A 3 24.29 -36.42 -2.10
C GLY A 3 24.85 -35.01 -2.15
N ASN A 4 24.68 -34.35 -3.29
CA ASN A 4 24.78 -32.91 -3.40
C ASN A 4 23.35 -32.40 -3.55
N GLU A 5 22.74 -32.07 -2.43
CA GLU A 5 21.46 -31.39 -2.40
C GLU A 5 21.67 -29.98 -2.95
N THR A 6 21.13 -29.74 -4.14
CA THR A 6 20.92 -28.40 -4.67
C THR A 6 20.03 -27.63 -3.68
N PRO A 7 20.41 -26.43 -3.21
CA PRO A 7 19.53 -25.66 -2.36
C PRO A 7 18.26 -25.36 -3.15
N ARG A 8 17.12 -25.85 -2.65
CA ARG A 8 15.80 -25.44 -3.16
C ARG A 8 15.76 -23.92 -3.05
N SER A 9 15.82 -23.25 -4.20
CA SER A 9 15.55 -21.83 -4.31
C SER A 9 14.09 -21.61 -3.93
N THR A 10 13.86 -21.30 -2.66
CA THR A 10 12.56 -20.84 -2.18
C THR A 10 12.25 -19.54 -2.90
N LEU A 11 11.25 -19.61 -3.78
CA LEU A 11 10.68 -18.50 -4.51
C LEU A 11 10.16 -17.46 -3.52
N TRP A 12 10.83 -16.31 -3.44
CA TRP A 12 10.37 -15.13 -2.71
C TRP A 12 9.33 -14.41 -3.54
N TYR A 13 8.04 -14.54 -3.19
CA TYR A 13 6.97 -13.84 -3.90
C TYR A 13 6.12 -12.93 -2.97
N PHE A 14 6.44 -11.63 -3.04
CA PHE A 14 5.61 -10.42 -3.13
C PHE A 14 4.60 -10.02 -2.03
N VAL A 15 4.84 -8.83 -1.46
CA VAL A 15 3.76 -7.86 -1.22
C VAL A 15 3.12 -7.58 -2.57
N VAL A 16 2.00 -8.23 -2.87
CA VAL A 16 1.22 -7.88 -4.05
C VAL A 16 0.32 -6.72 -3.68
N ALA A 17 0.78 -5.50 -3.95
CA ALA A 17 -0.14 -4.41 -4.23
C ALA A 17 -0.83 -4.75 -5.55
N HIS A 18 -1.96 -5.45 -5.51
CA HIS A 18 -2.85 -5.50 -6.66
C HIS A 18 -3.39 -4.09 -6.85
N THR A 19 -2.80 -3.34 -7.77
CA THR A 19 -3.41 -2.12 -8.30
C THR A 19 -4.59 -2.56 -9.16
N PHE A 20 -5.72 -2.81 -8.52
CA PHE A 20 -6.97 -3.04 -9.22
C PHE A 20 -7.40 -1.72 -9.86
N TRP A 21 -7.72 -1.79 -11.15
CA TRP A 21 -8.10 -0.66 -11.99
C TRP A 21 -9.17 0.24 -11.33
N LYS A 22 -8.92 1.56 -11.37
CA LYS A 22 -9.88 2.67 -11.23
C LYS A 22 -10.87 2.61 -10.06
N ASN A 23 -10.51 3.25 -8.95
CA ASN A 23 -11.45 3.69 -7.92
C ASN A 23 -12.15 5.01 -8.31
N VAL A 24 -12.71 5.08 -9.52
CA VAL A 24 -13.63 6.16 -9.92
C VAL A 24 -14.80 5.48 -10.64
N GLU A 25 -15.87 5.21 -9.90
CA GLU A 25 -17.16 4.93 -10.51
C GLU A 25 -17.84 6.26 -10.81
N VAL A 26 -18.07 6.53 -12.11
CA VAL A 26 -18.89 7.66 -12.55
C VAL A 26 -20.29 7.11 -12.78
N GLU A 27 -21.19 7.27 -11.80
CA GLU A 27 -22.61 7.01 -12.02
C GLU A 27 -23.23 8.20 -12.78
N SER A 28 -23.68 7.95 -14.01
CA SER A 28 -24.34 8.94 -14.86
C SER A 28 -25.86 8.83 -14.75
N PHE A 29 -26.52 9.83 -14.16
CA PHE A 29 -27.97 10.04 -14.23
C PHE A 29 -28.22 11.47 -14.73
N LEU A 30 -28.91 11.65 -15.86
CA LEU A 30 -29.23 12.99 -16.42
C LEU A 30 -30.43 13.55 -15.64
N SER A 31 -30.47 14.81 -15.17
CA SER A 31 -30.40 16.03 -15.99
C SER A 31 -29.81 17.28 -15.29
N GLU A 32 -28.71 17.16 -14.55
CA GLU A 32 -27.89 18.32 -14.17
C GLU A 32 -26.52 17.78 -13.74
N TYR A 33 -25.46 18.03 -14.51
CA TYR A 33 -24.14 17.40 -14.31
C TYR A 33 -23.46 17.93 -13.03
N ARG A 34 -23.86 17.41 -11.87
CA ARG A 34 -23.08 17.46 -10.63
C ARG A 34 -22.17 16.24 -10.62
N PHE A 35 -20.89 16.45 -10.92
CA PHE A 35 -19.87 15.44 -10.71
C PHE A 35 -19.57 15.34 -9.21
N THR A 36 -19.82 14.17 -8.62
CA THR A 36 -19.36 13.86 -7.26
C THR A 36 -18.10 13.01 -7.37
N ILE A 37 -16.99 13.53 -6.87
CA ILE A 37 -15.73 12.77 -6.81
C ILE A 37 -15.80 11.87 -5.57
N VAL A 38 -15.89 10.55 -5.78
CA VAL A 38 -15.78 9.56 -4.71
C VAL A 38 -14.32 9.13 -4.58
N ILE A 39 -13.66 9.49 -3.47
CA ILE A 39 -12.27 9.10 -3.18
C ILE A 39 -12.29 7.86 -2.29
N PHE A 40 -11.89 6.71 -2.82
CA PHE A 40 -11.78 5.48 -2.04
C PHE A 40 -10.41 5.35 -1.35
N PRO A 41 -10.36 4.78 -0.13
CA PRO A 41 -9.09 4.54 0.54
C PRO A 41 -8.26 3.52 -0.23
N THR A 42 -6.94 3.63 -0.13
CA THR A 42 -6.02 2.64 -0.68
C THR A 42 -5.95 1.43 0.24
N MET A 43 -6.19 0.25 -0.32
CA MET A 43 -6.12 -1.00 0.42
C MET A 43 -4.68 -1.42 0.66
N LEU A 44 -4.30 -1.62 1.92
CA LEU A 44 -3.00 -2.16 2.33
C LEU A 44 -3.21 -3.49 3.05
N LYS A 45 -2.93 -4.60 2.35
CA LYS A 45 -3.01 -5.94 2.93
C LYS A 45 -1.66 -6.34 3.51
N ILE A 46 -1.64 -6.72 4.78
CA ILE A 46 -0.46 -7.20 5.49
C ILE A 46 -0.64 -8.69 5.75
N TYR A 47 0.14 -9.49 5.04
CA TYR A 47 0.23 -10.93 5.26
C TYR A 47 1.21 -11.19 6.40
N ARG A 48 0.71 -11.67 7.54
CA ARG A 48 1.53 -11.94 8.72
C ARG A 48 2.43 -13.16 8.54
N GLY A 49 3.46 -13.25 9.38
CA GLY A 49 4.40 -14.37 9.44
C GLY A 49 5.86 -13.98 9.18
N ALA A 50 6.11 -12.72 8.80
CA ALA A 50 7.45 -12.16 8.65
C ALA A 50 7.41 -10.61 8.60
N ASN A 51 8.57 -9.99 8.86
CA ASN A 51 8.72 -8.55 8.64
C ASN A 51 8.55 -8.20 7.16
N GLY A 52 7.98 -7.02 6.91
CA GLY A 52 7.72 -6.51 5.56
C GLY A 52 8.35 -5.14 5.34
N LYS A 53 8.77 -4.88 4.10
CA LYS A 53 9.24 -3.56 3.67
C LYS A 53 8.82 -3.31 2.23
N TYR A 54 8.19 -2.18 1.96
CA TYR A 54 7.75 -1.78 0.63
C TYR A 54 7.82 -0.26 0.48
N THR A 55 8.24 0.23 -0.67
CA THR A 55 8.14 1.66 -1.01
C THR A 55 7.00 1.82 -2.01
N LEU A 56 5.97 2.56 -1.61
CA LEU A 56 4.90 3.00 -2.49
C LEU A 56 5.35 4.22 -3.27
N TYR A 57 5.26 4.15 -4.61
CA TYR A 57 5.46 5.28 -5.51
C TYR A 57 4.09 5.80 -5.95
N ASP A 58 3.91 7.11 -5.93
CA ASP A 58 2.62 7.77 -6.16
C ASP A 58 2.83 9.13 -6.85
N ASP A 59 2.02 9.44 -7.86
CA ASP A 59 1.89 10.78 -8.46
C ASP A 59 0.48 11.37 -8.26
N GLY A 60 -0.38 10.68 -7.51
CA GLY A 60 -1.68 11.13 -7.07
C GLY A 60 -2.83 10.94 -8.07
N ILE A 61 -2.60 10.96 -9.39
CA ILE A 61 -3.69 10.98 -10.40
C ILE A 61 -3.32 10.29 -11.75
N SER A 62 -2.03 10.03 -12.07
CA SER A 62 -1.60 9.63 -13.43
C SER A 62 -0.45 8.60 -13.47
N LEU A 63 0.34 8.55 -14.55
CA LEU A 63 1.58 7.76 -14.69
C LEU A 63 2.81 8.70 -14.75
N ASP A 64 2.64 9.97 -14.37
CA ASP A 64 3.67 11.00 -14.39
C ASP A 64 4.82 10.73 -13.42
N TYR A 65 4.67 9.77 -12.48
CA TYR A 65 5.79 9.24 -11.69
C TYR A 65 6.95 8.72 -12.55
N LEU A 66 6.70 8.36 -13.82
CA LEU A 66 7.73 7.94 -14.78
C LEU A 66 8.62 9.10 -15.25
N GLN A 67 8.25 10.35 -14.97
CA GLN A 67 8.96 11.56 -15.41
C GLN A 67 9.99 12.07 -14.37
N GLY A 68 10.15 11.37 -13.24
CA GLY A 68 11.28 11.53 -12.31
C GLY A 68 10.94 12.13 -10.95
N ASP A 69 9.79 12.79 -10.81
CA ASP A 69 9.31 13.33 -9.54
C ASP A 69 8.09 12.52 -9.06
N SER A 70 8.29 11.73 -8.00
CA SER A 70 7.23 10.89 -7.41
C SER A 70 7.19 11.09 -5.90
N VAL A 71 6.00 11.06 -5.33
CA VAL A 71 5.81 10.87 -3.88
C VAL A 71 6.15 9.41 -3.55
N GLN A 72 7.05 9.23 -2.60
CA GLN A 72 7.46 7.92 -2.11
C GLN A 72 7.11 7.78 -0.64
N THR A 73 6.42 6.69 -0.29
CA THR A 73 6.11 6.33 1.09
C THR A 73 6.73 4.98 1.41
N LEU A 74 7.63 4.93 2.39
CA LEU A 74 8.18 3.71 2.93
C LEU A 74 7.22 3.10 3.94
N ILE A 75 6.81 1.87 3.68
CA ILE A 75 5.89 1.06 4.48
C ILE A 75 6.71 -0.07 5.10
N LYS A 76 6.64 -0.21 6.42
CA LYS A 76 7.33 -1.27 7.18
C LYS A 76 6.33 -2.01 8.05
N TRP A 77 6.43 -3.33 8.06
CA TRP A 77 5.73 -4.19 9.01
C TRP A 77 6.74 -4.91 9.89
N ASP A 78 6.56 -4.79 11.20
CA ASP A 78 7.22 -5.61 12.21
C ASP A 78 6.22 -6.64 12.72
N ASP A 79 6.46 -7.91 12.40
CA ASP A 79 5.51 -8.99 12.68
C ASP A 79 5.46 -9.35 14.17
N VAL A 80 6.62 -9.32 14.83
CA VAL A 80 6.74 -9.63 16.27
C VAL A 80 6.09 -8.52 17.09
N ALA A 81 6.35 -7.27 16.74
CA ALA A 81 5.77 -6.12 17.43
C ALA A 81 4.32 -5.80 16.98
N LYS A 82 3.81 -6.50 15.96
CA LYS A 82 2.53 -6.22 15.29
C LYS A 82 2.37 -4.74 14.95
N LYS A 83 3.41 -4.18 14.35
CA LYS A 83 3.53 -2.73 14.16
C LYS A 83 3.72 -2.40 12.68
N LEU A 84 2.84 -1.54 12.17
CA LEU A 84 2.96 -0.90 10.87
C LEU A 84 3.58 0.48 11.04
N SER A 85 4.58 0.83 10.24
CA SER A 85 5.15 2.18 10.15
C SER A 85 5.07 2.70 8.72
N LEU A 86 4.65 3.95 8.55
CA LEU A 86 4.65 4.68 7.29
C LEU A 86 5.55 5.91 7.43
N GLU A 87 6.48 6.09 6.49
CA GLU A 87 7.46 7.18 6.51
C GLU A 87 7.61 7.80 5.11
N PRO A 88 7.84 9.12 4.99
CA PRO A 88 8.17 9.71 3.71
C PRO A 88 9.55 9.22 3.24
N ALA A 89 9.65 8.80 1.98
CA ALA A 89 10.89 8.36 1.35
C ALA A 89 11.37 9.34 0.25
N SER A 90 10.60 10.39 -0.03
CA SER A 90 10.92 11.49 -0.94
C SER A 90 10.70 12.83 -0.25
N LYS A 91 11.21 13.92 -0.87
CA LYS A 91 10.94 15.29 -0.42
C LYS A 91 9.47 15.70 -0.60
N GLN A 92 8.84 15.19 -1.66
CA GLN A 92 7.42 15.40 -1.91
C GLN A 92 6.59 14.45 -1.05
N THR A 93 5.42 14.91 -0.60
CA THR A 93 4.51 14.13 0.23
C THR A 93 3.07 14.32 -0.21
N ALA A 94 2.25 13.28 -0.09
CA ALA A 94 0.81 13.34 -0.36
C ALA A 94 0.01 12.92 0.88
N THR A 95 -1.25 13.40 0.94
CA THR A 95 -2.22 12.91 1.92
C THR A 95 -2.98 11.74 1.34
N ARG A 96 -3.09 10.64 2.10
CA ARG A 96 -3.75 9.42 1.67
C ARG A 96 -4.47 8.75 2.81
N THR A 97 -5.63 8.16 2.53
CA THR A 97 -6.31 7.28 3.47
C THR A 97 -6.00 5.84 3.12
N PHE A 98 -5.41 5.10 4.05
CA PHE A 98 -5.20 3.66 3.94
C PHE A 98 -6.30 2.92 4.70
N GLN A 99 -6.84 1.88 4.07
CA GLN A 99 -7.58 0.83 4.75
C GLN A 99 -6.66 -0.39 4.85
N VAL A 100 -6.18 -0.63 6.06
CA VAL A 100 -5.22 -1.70 6.36
C VAL A 100 -5.98 -2.94 6.80
N GLU A 101 -5.60 -4.10 6.29
CA GLU A 101 -6.16 -5.41 6.66
C GLU A 101 -5.02 -6.36 7.02
N LEU A 102 -5.09 -6.99 8.19
CA LEU A 102 -4.19 -8.07 8.59
C LEU A 102 -4.75 -9.42 8.13
N ILE A 103 -3.97 -10.18 7.38
CA ILE A 103 -4.31 -11.52 6.91
C ILE A 103 -3.44 -12.54 7.69
N PRO A 104 -4.01 -13.65 8.20
CA PRO A 104 -5.39 -14.11 7.99
C PRO A 104 -6.41 -13.60 9.02
N ASP A 105 -6.02 -12.77 9.98
CA ASP A 105 -6.85 -12.41 11.13
C ASP A 105 -8.12 -11.60 10.79
N GLY A 106 -8.15 -10.93 9.63
CA GLY A 106 -9.26 -10.10 9.18
C GLY A 106 -9.37 -8.75 9.91
N VAL A 107 -8.43 -8.43 10.82
CA VAL A 107 -8.43 -7.16 11.56
C VAL A 107 -8.20 -6.01 10.58
N THR A 108 -9.08 -5.01 10.60
CA THR A 108 -8.96 -3.83 9.75
C THR A 108 -8.81 -2.54 10.56
N LYS A 109 -7.99 -1.62 10.05
CA LYS A 109 -7.84 -0.26 10.58
C LYS A 109 -7.73 0.75 9.45
N ARG A 110 -8.32 1.93 9.66
CA ARG A 110 -8.20 3.05 8.73
C ARG A 110 -7.19 4.07 9.27
N ILE A 111 -6.26 4.52 8.43
CA ILE A 111 -5.26 5.53 8.79
C ILE A 111 -5.29 6.65 7.75
N GLN A 112 -5.30 7.88 8.22
CA GLN A 112 -5.00 9.04 7.39
C GLN A 112 -3.51 9.36 7.51
N TYR A 113 -2.78 9.21 6.40
CA TYR A 113 -1.37 9.53 6.29
C TYR A 113 -1.21 10.88 5.62
N SER A 114 -0.51 11.82 6.24
CA SER A 114 -0.33 13.19 5.75
C SER A 114 1.11 13.50 5.33
N GLY A 115 1.89 12.46 4.99
CA GLY A 115 3.30 12.63 4.64
C GLY A 115 4.25 12.73 5.84
N ARG A 116 3.76 12.47 7.06
CA ARG A 116 4.57 12.47 8.29
C ARG A 116 4.68 11.06 8.86
N PRO A 117 5.80 10.70 9.50
CA PRO A 117 5.96 9.41 10.14
C PRO A 117 4.76 9.06 11.03
N VAL A 118 4.19 7.87 10.84
CA VAL A 118 3.13 7.33 11.68
C VAL A 118 3.42 5.88 11.97
N GLU A 119 3.12 5.48 13.20
CA GLU A 119 3.15 4.09 13.63
C GLU A 119 1.76 3.66 14.09
N LEU A 120 1.37 2.45 13.71
CA LEU A 120 0.14 1.82 14.14
C LEU A 120 0.43 0.44 14.69
N LYS A 121 0.04 0.23 15.94
CA LYS A 121 0.02 -1.11 16.56
C LYS A 121 -1.30 -1.80 16.29
N PHE A 122 -1.25 -3.11 16.09
CA PHE A 122 -2.40 -4.00 15.92
C PHE A 122 -2.61 -4.89 17.12
#